data_AF-A0A0Q7Z897-F1
#
_entry.id   AF-A0A0Q7Z897-F1
#
_cell.length_a   1.000
_cell.length_b   1.000
_cell.length_c   1.000
_cell.angle_alpha   90.00
_cell.angle_beta   90.00
_cell.angle_gamma   90.00
#
_symmetry.space_group_name_H-M   'P 1'
#
loop_
_entity.id
_entity.type
_entity.pdbx_description
1 polymer ?
#
loop_
_entity_poly.entity_id
_entity_poly.type
_entity_poly.pdbx_seq_one_letter_code
_entity_poly.pdbx_strand_id
1 'polypeptide(L)'
;MAAALLVAGTVGAAAPNAMAMQVESAAGEAEIEAIGQMVSDAFDLDYSTQKDAIRDAFIQIEARAKASAVRFASDPETSLKLRELQAIGAFYAAQHNDPDYGDVAGQQQEIAWLDETVRLLGPALAARGGDGDHYEFRGAAGQLFDHGLRFDDPRLAEWSAMRVQANRYRVKAIPDDWFEKVLLAEALYDHGWMTRDQALIDEANRIAASLPVDELRGSLRRKRDAVAAGEAPY
;
A
#
# COMPACT_ATOMS: atom_id res chain seq x y z
N MET A 1 15.99 -33.27 70.87
CA MET A 1 15.13 -32.21 70.28
C MET A 1 16.06 -31.32 69.46
N ALA A 2 16.17 -31.51 68.14
CA ALA A 2 15.32 -30.94 67.07
C ALA A 2 15.27 -29.40 67.14
N ALA A 3 15.55 -28.59 66.11
CA ALA A 3 15.78 -28.82 64.69
C ALA A 3 16.57 -27.64 64.09
N ALA A 4 17.37 -27.89 63.05
CA ALA A 4 18.02 -26.87 62.24
C ALA A 4 17.04 -26.38 61.15
N LEU A 5 16.79 -25.07 61.09
CA LEU A 5 16.01 -24.43 60.04
C LEU A 5 16.90 -24.19 58.81
N LEU A 6 16.63 -24.91 57.72
CA LEU A 6 17.13 -24.61 56.38
C LEU A 6 16.15 -23.66 55.70
N VAL A 7 16.56 -22.41 55.48
CA VAL A 7 15.89 -21.48 54.57
C VAL A 7 16.42 -21.76 53.16
N ALA A 8 15.71 -22.60 52.42
CA ALA A 8 15.95 -22.78 50.99
C ALA A 8 15.31 -21.62 50.23
N GLY A 9 16.15 -20.79 49.61
CA GLY A 9 15.72 -19.68 48.77
C GLY A 9 14.99 -20.16 47.52
N THR A 10 13.77 -19.68 47.32
CA THR A 10 13.10 -19.70 46.02
C THR A 10 13.59 -18.50 45.21
N VAL A 11 14.64 -18.70 44.41
CA VAL A 11 14.95 -17.77 43.30
C VAL A 11 13.94 -18.08 42.21
N GLY A 12 12.89 -17.26 42.14
CA GLY A 12 11.79 -17.39 41.19
C GLY A 12 12.25 -17.27 39.74
N ALA A 13 11.76 -18.20 38.93
CA ALA A 13 11.98 -18.35 37.49
C ALA A 13 11.30 -17.24 36.66
N ALA A 14 11.79 -15.99 36.74
CA ALA A 14 11.33 -14.89 35.89
C ALA A 14 12.24 -14.60 34.69
N ALA A 15 13.44 -15.19 34.64
CA ALA A 15 14.47 -14.88 33.64
C ALA A 15 14.31 -15.50 32.22
N PRO A 16 13.79 -16.73 32.02
CA PRO A 16 13.87 -17.37 30.70
C PRO A 16 12.94 -16.71 29.66
N ASN A 17 11.78 -16.19 30.08
CA ASN A 17 10.83 -15.57 29.16
C ASN A 17 11.29 -14.17 28.72
N ALA A 18 11.91 -13.39 29.60
CA ALA A 18 12.41 -12.06 29.26
C ALA A 18 13.59 -12.12 28.27
N MET A 19 14.50 -13.09 28.43
CA MET A 19 15.60 -13.28 27.47
C MET A 19 15.11 -13.85 26.13
N ALA A 20 14.14 -14.76 26.14
CA ALA A 20 13.54 -15.28 24.90
C ALA A 20 12.86 -14.17 24.09
N MET A 21 12.08 -13.29 24.75
CA MET A 21 11.44 -12.14 24.11
C MET A 21 12.46 -11.14 23.54
N GLN A 22 13.55 -10.86 24.25
CA GLN A 22 14.61 -9.96 23.75
C GLN A 22 15.34 -10.53 22.52
N VAL A 23 15.60 -11.83 22.49
CA VAL A 23 16.25 -12.48 21.34
C VAL A 23 15.32 -12.52 20.12
N GLU A 24 14.03 -12.76 20.32
CA GLU A 24 13.03 -12.76 19.25
C GLU A 24 12.85 -11.35 18.64
N SER A 25 12.86 -10.30 19.48
CA SER A 25 12.81 -8.90 19.04
C SER A 25 14.05 -8.52 18.21
N ALA A 26 15.26 -8.85 18.67
CA ALA A 26 16.50 -8.59 17.92
C ALA A 26 16.55 -9.36 16.59
N ALA A 27 16.03 -10.59 16.55
CA ALA A 27 15.92 -11.35 15.30
C ALA A 27 14.91 -10.75 14.32
N GLY A 28 13.82 -10.16 14.83
CA GLY A 28 12.83 -9.44 14.04
C GLY A 28 13.41 -8.18 13.40
N GLU A 29 14.13 -7.36 14.18
CA GLU A 29 14.80 -6.17 13.69
C GLU A 29 15.83 -6.49 12.59
N ALA A 30 16.66 -7.51 12.81
CA ALA A 30 17.63 -7.96 11.81
C ALA A 30 16.99 -8.48 10.52
N GLU A 31 15.82 -9.13 10.62
CA GLU A 31 15.09 -9.61 9.44
C GLU A 31 14.46 -8.46 8.65
N ILE A 32 13.91 -7.45 9.33
CA ILE A 32 13.42 -6.21 8.71
C ILE A 32 14.57 -5.49 7.97
N GLU A 33 15.73 -5.35 8.61
CA GLU A 33 16.91 -4.73 8.01
C GLU A 33 17.39 -5.53 6.78
N ALA A 34 17.46 -6.86 6.88
CA ALA A 34 17.89 -7.69 5.77
C ALA A 34 16.96 -7.59 4.55
N ILE A 35 15.64 -7.55 4.76
CA ILE A 35 14.68 -7.34 3.66
C ILE A 35 14.75 -5.90 3.14
N GLY A 36 14.94 -4.92 4.02
CA GLY A 36 15.16 -3.52 3.62
C GLY A 36 16.40 -3.36 2.73
N GLN A 37 17.48 -4.09 3.03
CA GLN A 37 18.65 -4.12 2.16
C GLN A 37 18.34 -4.76 0.80
N MET A 38 17.56 -5.85 0.76
CA MET A 38 17.11 -6.44 -0.51
C MET A 38 16.32 -5.43 -1.36
N VAL A 39 15.47 -4.61 -0.73
CA VAL A 39 14.75 -3.52 -1.41
C VAL A 39 15.72 -2.49 -1.99
N SER A 40 16.71 -2.06 -1.21
CA SER A 40 17.76 -1.14 -1.69
C SER A 40 18.52 -1.74 -2.88
N ASP A 41 18.97 -2.99 -2.75
CA ASP A 41 19.72 -3.70 -3.79
C ASP A 41 18.90 -3.84 -5.08
N ALA A 42 17.59 -4.06 -4.96
CA ALA A 42 16.69 -4.13 -6.11
C ALA A 42 16.53 -2.78 -6.82
N PHE A 43 16.52 -1.67 -6.09
CA PHE A 43 16.49 -0.33 -6.67
C PHE A 43 17.82 0.11 -7.29
N ASP A 44 18.94 -0.46 -6.85
CA ASP A 44 20.27 -0.17 -7.40
C ASP A 44 20.52 -0.86 -8.76
N LEU A 45 19.65 -1.78 -9.17
CA LEU A 45 19.71 -2.43 -10.49
C LEU A 45 19.36 -1.43 -11.62
N ASP A 46 20.03 -1.56 -12.76
CA ASP A 46 19.76 -0.69 -13.91
C ASP A 46 18.47 -1.12 -14.63
N TYR A 47 17.42 -0.32 -14.50
CA TYR A 47 16.13 -0.56 -15.16
C TYR A 47 16.25 -0.80 -16.67
N SER A 48 17.16 -0.12 -17.36
CA SER A 48 17.27 -0.19 -18.82
C SER A 48 17.82 -1.53 -19.32
N THR A 49 18.55 -2.27 -18.48
CA THR A 49 19.19 -3.54 -18.85
C THR A 49 18.77 -4.73 -17.98
N GLN A 50 18.13 -4.49 -16.83
CA GLN A 50 17.88 -5.50 -15.80
C GLN A 50 16.41 -5.56 -15.33
N LYS A 51 15.46 -5.09 -16.14
CA LYS A 51 14.04 -5.04 -15.78
C LYS A 51 13.48 -6.33 -15.18
N ASP A 52 13.70 -7.48 -15.83
CA ASP A 52 13.23 -8.77 -15.32
C ASP A 52 13.89 -9.14 -13.98
N ALA A 53 15.17 -8.81 -13.80
CA ALA A 53 15.86 -9.06 -12.54
C ALA A 53 15.31 -8.18 -11.39
N ILE A 54 14.90 -6.95 -11.70
CA ILE A 54 14.22 -6.08 -10.73
C ILE A 54 12.89 -6.70 -10.30
N ARG A 55 12.06 -7.12 -11.26
CA ARG A 55 10.79 -7.82 -10.97
C ARG A 55 11.03 -9.03 -10.08
N ASP A 56 11.97 -9.90 -10.47
CA ASP A 56 12.25 -11.15 -9.77
C ASP A 56 12.81 -10.89 -8.36
N ALA A 57 13.59 -9.82 -8.16
CA ALA A 57 14.04 -9.39 -6.84
C ALA A 57 12.86 -8.99 -5.94
N PHE A 58 11.92 -8.21 -6.46
CA PHE A 58 10.73 -7.80 -5.70
C PHE A 58 9.76 -8.95 -5.39
N ILE A 59 9.67 -9.96 -6.27
CA ILE A 59 8.98 -11.23 -5.97
C ILE A 59 9.65 -11.94 -4.79
N GLN A 60 10.99 -11.99 -4.74
CA GLN A 60 11.70 -12.61 -3.61
C GLN A 60 11.53 -11.83 -2.31
N ILE A 61 11.49 -10.49 -2.38
CA ILE A 61 11.20 -9.61 -1.24
C ILE A 61 9.80 -9.89 -0.70
N GLU A 62 8.78 -9.92 -1.55
CA GLU A 62 7.39 -10.24 -1.17
C GLU A 62 7.34 -11.58 -0.44
N ALA A 63 7.89 -12.63 -1.07
CA ALA A 63 7.83 -13.98 -0.52
C ALA A 63 8.55 -14.11 0.82
N ARG A 64 9.74 -13.49 0.96
CA ARG A 64 10.51 -13.49 2.20
C ARG A 64 9.78 -12.72 3.30
N ALA A 65 9.30 -11.52 3.00
CA ALA A 65 8.58 -10.69 3.95
C ALA A 65 7.28 -11.36 4.44
N LYS A 66 6.54 -12.02 3.53
CA LYS A 66 5.36 -12.83 3.87
C LYS A 66 5.69 -13.96 4.84
N ALA A 67 6.73 -14.74 4.54
CA ALA A 67 7.18 -15.84 5.39
C ALA A 67 7.64 -15.33 6.77
N SER A 68 8.38 -14.23 6.79
CA SER A 68 8.87 -13.60 8.02
C SER A 68 7.73 -13.01 8.85
N ALA A 69 6.73 -12.37 8.23
CA ALA A 69 5.56 -11.85 8.94
C ALA A 69 4.76 -12.94 9.67
N VAL A 70 4.72 -14.16 9.10
CA VAL A 70 4.14 -15.36 9.75
C VAL A 70 5.02 -15.85 10.89
N ARG A 71 6.34 -15.91 10.69
CA ARG A 71 7.31 -16.34 11.70
C ARG A 71 7.25 -15.45 12.95
N PHE A 72 7.13 -14.14 12.78
CA PHE A 72 7.10 -13.16 13.86
C PHE A 72 5.67 -12.73 14.24
N ALA A 73 4.65 -13.56 14.01
CA ALA A 73 3.25 -13.21 14.30
C ALA A 73 2.96 -12.96 15.80
N SER A 74 3.80 -13.48 16.70
CA SER A 74 3.81 -13.22 18.16
C SER A 74 4.23 -11.80 18.53
N ASP A 75 4.92 -11.08 17.64
CA ASP A 75 5.33 -9.69 17.77
C ASP A 75 4.55 -8.82 16.76
N PRO A 76 3.44 -8.19 17.17
CA PRO A 76 2.58 -7.45 16.26
C PRO A 76 3.27 -6.28 15.55
N GLU A 77 4.26 -5.64 16.19
CA GLU A 77 4.97 -4.51 15.59
C GLU A 77 5.92 -5.00 14.48
N THR A 78 6.71 -6.02 14.78
CA THR A 78 7.58 -6.66 13.77
C THR A 78 6.75 -7.26 12.63
N SER A 79 5.66 -7.98 12.94
CA SER A 79 4.77 -8.55 11.92
C SER A 79 4.16 -7.46 11.02
N LEU A 80 3.78 -6.31 11.58
CA LEU A 80 3.26 -5.17 10.79
C LEU A 80 4.32 -4.61 9.83
N LYS A 81 5.54 -4.34 10.31
CA LYS A 81 6.64 -3.84 9.47
C LYS A 81 6.99 -4.82 8.34
N LEU A 82 6.97 -6.11 8.63
CA LEU A 82 7.19 -7.15 7.62
C LEU A 82 6.06 -7.22 6.59
N ARG A 83 4.80 -6.99 6.99
CA ARG A 83 3.68 -6.87 6.04
C ARG A 83 3.77 -5.62 5.17
N GLU A 84 4.30 -4.52 5.69
CA GLU A 84 4.58 -3.31 4.91
C GLU A 84 5.65 -3.61 3.84
N LEU A 85 6.74 -4.30 4.21
CA LEU A 85 7.75 -4.75 3.26
C LEU A 85 7.21 -5.77 2.24
N GLN A 86 6.30 -6.65 2.66
CA GLN A 86 5.61 -7.57 1.75
C GLN A 86 4.83 -6.78 0.69
N ALA A 87 4.10 -5.74 1.11
CA ALA A 87 3.34 -4.90 0.20
C ALA A 87 4.23 -4.11 -0.77
N ILE A 88 5.37 -3.61 -0.31
CA ILE A 88 6.39 -2.98 -1.17
C ILE A 88 6.88 -3.99 -2.22
N GLY A 89 7.22 -5.22 -1.81
CA GLY A 89 7.60 -6.29 -2.72
C GLY A 89 6.53 -6.58 -3.78
N ALA A 90 5.28 -6.73 -3.37
CA ALA A 90 4.17 -6.96 -4.30
C ALA A 90 3.98 -5.79 -5.28
N PHE A 91 3.97 -4.55 -4.78
CA PHE A 91 3.78 -3.37 -5.62
C PHE A 91 4.85 -3.23 -6.70
N TYR A 92 6.13 -3.38 -6.33
CA TYR A 92 7.21 -3.22 -7.28
C TYR A 92 7.39 -4.44 -8.19
N ALA A 93 6.99 -5.64 -7.76
CA ALA A 93 6.83 -6.77 -8.67
C ALA A 93 5.79 -6.46 -9.77
N ALA A 94 4.65 -5.85 -9.39
CA ALA A 94 3.65 -5.40 -10.35
C ALA A 94 4.19 -4.31 -11.31
N GLN A 95 4.88 -3.29 -10.79
CA GLN A 95 5.44 -2.20 -11.63
C GLN A 95 6.42 -2.71 -12.70
N HIS A 96 7.12 -3.80 -12.42
CA HIS A 96 8.16 -4.34 -13.30
C HIS A 96 7.71 -5.60 -14.05
N ASN A 97 6.45 -6.02 -13.90
CA ASN A 97 5.90 -7.15 -14.63
C ASN A 97 5.82 -6.89 -16.13
N ASP A 98 5.37 -5.70 -16.50
CA ASP A 98 5.22 -5.18 -17.88
C ASP A 98 4.66 -6.20 -18.88
N PRO A 99 3.48 -6.76 -18.59
CA PRO A 99 2.84 -7.66 -19.53
C PRO A 99 2.45 -6.90 -20.81
N ASP A 100 2.68 -7.52 -21.96
CA ASP A 100 2.16 -7.00 -23.23
C ASP A 100 0.63 -6.80 -23.13
N TYR A 101 0.08 -5.85 -23.90
CA TYR A 101 -1.36 -5.57 -23.91
C TYR A 101 -2.22 -6.83 -24.12
N GLY A 102 -1.73 -7.79 -24.91
CA GLY A 102 -2.41 -9.06 -25.18
C GLY A 102 -2.20 -10.15 -24.11
N ASP A 103 -1.25 -9.98 -23.19
CA ASP A 103 -0.96 -10.95 -22.13
C ASP A 103 -1.91 -10.78 -20.94
N VAL A 104 -3.08 -11.43 -21.06
CA VAL A 104 -4.11 -11.41 -20.01
C VAL A 104 -3.63 -12.08 -18.72
N ALA A 105 -2.83 -13.13 -18.81
CA ALA A 105 -2.35 -13.86 -17.63
C ALA A 105 -1.34 -13.01 -16.83
N GLY A 106 -0.42 -12.34 -17.54
CA GLY A 106 0.49 -11.38 -16.92
C GLY A 106 -0.24 -10.22 -16.26
N GLN A 107 -1.26 -9.66 -16.90
CA GLN A 107 -2.09 -8.59 -16.31
C GLN A 107 -2.89 -9.06 -15.08
N GLN A 108 -3.39 -10.30 -15.08
CA GLN A 108 -4.04 -10.87 -13.90
C GLN A 108 -3.07 -11.05 -12.72
N GLN A 109 -1.82 -11.43 -13.00
CA GLN A 109 -0.79 -11.53 -11.98
C GLN A 109 -0.43 -10.15 -11.41
N GLU A 110 -0.39 -9.12 -12.25
CA GLU A 110 -0.21 -7.73 -11.82
C GLU A 110 -1.35 -7.30 -10.89
N ILE A 111 -2.61 -7.53 -11.28
CA ILE A 111 -3.79 -7.25 -10.43
C ILE A 111 -3.67 -7.95 -9.08
N ALA A 112 -3.23 -9.21 -9.04
CA ALA A 112 -3.09 -9.96 -7.79
C ALA A 112 -2.07 -9.30 -6.83
N TRP A 113 -0.93 -8.84 -7.35
CA TRP A 113 0.07 -8.14 -6.56
C TRP A 113 -0.38 -6.74 -6.10
N LEU A 114 -1.06 -5.99 -6.96
CA LEU A 114 -1.61 -4.68 -6.59
C LEU A 114 -2.71 -4.82 -5.53
N ASP A 115 -3.58 -5.83 -5.65
CA ASP A 115 -4.63 -6.14 -4.67
C ASP A 115 -4.01 -6.53 -3.31
N GLU A 116 -2.94 -7.34 -3.32
CA GLU A 116 -2.18 -7.65 -2.11
C GLU A 116 -1.57 -6.40 -1.46
N THR A 117 -1.03 -5.48 -2.27
CA THR A 117 -0.49 -4.20 -1.80
C THR A 117 -1.53 -3.38 -1.04
N VAL A 118 -2.71 -3.16 -1.63
CA VAL A 118 -3.75 -2.34 -0.99
C VAL A 118 -4.35 -3.03 0.24
N ARG A 119 -4.47 -4.36 0.21
CA ARG A 119 -4.96 -5.15 1.35
C ARG A 119 -4.03 -5.08 2.56
N LEU A 120 -2.72 -5.00 2.33
CA LEU A 120 -1.73 -4.92 3.40
C LEU A 120 -1.52 -3.49 3.91
N LEU A 121 -1.39 -2.51 3.01
CA LEU A 121 -1.11 -1.12 3.40
C LEU A 121 -2.34 -0.34 3.86
N GLY A 122 -3.53 -0.62 3.30
CA GLY A 122 -4.75 0.12 3.61
C GLY A 122 -5.07 0.16 5.11
N PRO A 123 -5.15 -0.99 5.81
CA PRO A 123 -5.39 -1.03 7.24
C PRO A 123 -4.27 -0.38 8.07
N ALA A 124 -3.00 -0.56 7.67
CA ALA A 124 -1.85 0.02 8.37
C ALA A 124 -1.89 1.57 8.32
N LEU A 125 -2.18 2.12 7.15
CA LEU A 125 -2.35 3.57 6.96
C LEU A 125 -3.58 4.09 7.69
N ALA A 126 -4.70 3.37 7.65
CA ALA A 126 -5.90 3.75 8.39
C ALA A 126 -5.66 3.83 9.90
N ALA A 127 -4.89 2.89 10.47
CA ALA A 127 -4.50 2.91 11.88
C ALA A 127 -3.65 4.13 12.25
N ARG A 128 -2.87 4.65 11.30
CA ARG A 128 -2.07 5.89 11.42
C ARG A 128 -2.85 7.15 11.00
N GLY A 129 -4.16 7.05 10.79
CA GLY A 129 -4.99 8.16 10.33
C GLY A 129 -4.61 8.71 8.94
N GLY A 130 -3.95 7.92 8.11
CA GLY A 130 -3.44 8.33 6.80
C GLY A 130 -2.08 9.04 6.82
N ASP A 131 -1.37 9.03 7.96
CA ASP A 131 -0.04 9.64 8.07
C ASP A 131 1.06 8.71 7.55
N GLY A 132 2.04 9.29 6.84
CA GLY A 132 3.21 8.61 6.27
C GLY A 132 3.36 8.81 4.76
N ASP A 133 4.50 8.39 4.19
CA ASP A 133 4.61 8.22 2.74
C ASP A 133 3.92 6.92 2.33
N HIS A 134 3.16 6.96 1.24
CA HIS A 134 2.25 5.88 0.84
C HIS A 134 2.08 5.85 -0.68
N TYR A 135 3.20 6.09 -1.37
CA TYR A 135 3.27 6.05 -2.82
C TYR A 135 2.74 4.71 -3.37
N GLU A 136 3.14 3.59 -2.78
CA GLU A 136 2.76 2.24 -3.20
C GLU A 136 1.25 2.01 -3.04
N PHE A 137 0.66 2.44 -1.93
CA PHE A 137 -0.79 2.33 -1.71
C PHE A 137 -1.57 3.15 -2.74
N ARG A 138 -1.14 4.39 -3.00
CA ARG A 138 -1.78 5.28 -3.99
C ARG A 138 -1.57 4.80 -5.41
N GLY A 139 -0.37 4.32 -5.74
CA GLY A 139 -0.04 3.73 -7.04
C GLY A 139 -0.88 2.48 -7.31
N ALA A 140 -0.94 1.56 -6.35
CA ALA A 140 -1.70 0.33 -6.48
C ALA A 140 -3.21 0.57 -6.62
N ALA A 141 -3.79 1.44 -5.78
CA ALA A 141 -5.21 1.77 -5.87
C ALA A 141 -5.56 2.45 -7.20
N GLY A 142 -4.66 3.27 -7.76
CA GLY A 142 -4.82 3.87 -9.09
C GLY A 142 -4.83 2.83 -10.21
N GLN A 143 -3.81 1.96 -10.24
CA GLN A 143 -3.69 0.93 -11.28
C GLN A 143 -4.77 -0.14 -11.20
N LEU A 144 -5.20 -0.53 -10.00
CA LEU A 144 -6.34 -1.43 -9.83
C LEU A 144 -7.62 -0.86 -10.44
N PHE A 145 -7.88 0.45 -10.27
CA PHE A 145 -9.01 1.10 -10.92
C PHE A 145 -8.93 1.02 -12.45
N ASP A 146 -7.75 1.32 -13.02
CA ASP A 146 -7.53 1.27 -14.48
C ASP A 146 -7.69 -0.17 -15.02
N HIS A 147 -7.14 -1.17 -14.32
CA HIS A 147 -7.34 -2.59 -14.64
C HIS A 147 -8.81 -3.01 -14.50
N GLY A 148 -9.49 -2.54 -13.46
CA GLY A 148 -10.90 -2.84 -13.24
C GLY A 148 -11.81 -2.32 -14.35
N LEU A 149 -11.53 -1.12 -14.89
CA LEU A 149 -12.22 -0.60 -16.06
C LEU A 149 -11.95 -1.44 -17.31
N ARG A 150 -10.68 -1.81 -17.52
CA ARG A 150 -10.26 -2.56 -18.70
C ARG A 150 -10.90 -3.95 -18.75
N PHE A 151 -10.96 -4.63 -17.62
CA PHE A 151 -11.40 -6.02 -17.52
C PHE A 151 -12.83 -6.20 -17.03
N ASP A 152 -13.59 -5.11 -16.88
CA ASP A 152 -14.93 -5.11 -16.28
C ASP A 152 -14.95 -5.88 -14.93
N ASP A 153 -13.93 -5.67 -14.09
CA ASP A 153 -13.77 -6.43 -12.84
C ASP A 153 -14.92 -6.09 -11.86
N PRO A 154 -15.58 -7.08 -11.24
CA PRO A 154 -16.68 -6.84 -10.31
C PRO A 154 -16.27 -6.04 -9.06
N ARG A 155 -14.97 -5.94 -8.75
CA ARG A 155 -14.40 -5.17 -7.64
C ARG A 155 -14.15 -3.70 -7.99
N LEU A 156 -14.44 -3.25 -9.22
CA LEU A 156 -14.15 -1.90 -9.69
C LEU A 156 -14.65 -0.79 -8.73
N ALA A 157 -15.86 -0.93 -8.18
CA ALA A 157 -16.41 0.05 -7.23
C ALA A 157 -15.63 0.10 -5.91
N GLU A 158 -15.14 -1.05 -5.45
CA GLU A 158 -14.31 -1.17 -4.25
C GLU A 158 -12.95 -0.49 -4.48
N TRP A 159 -12.28 -0.81 -5.59
CA TRP A 159 -11.00 -0.20 -5.96
C TRP A 159 -11.12 1.31 -6.21
N SER A 160 -12.24 1.75 -6.79
CA SER A 160 -12.56 3.18 -6.93
C SER A 160 -12.64 3.88 -5.57
N ALA A 161 -13.29 3.27 -4.58
CA ALA A 161 -13.33 3.80 -3.21
C ALA A 161 -11.93 3.85 -2.57
N MET A 162 -11.14 2.78 -2.74
CA MET A 162 -9.75 2.74 -2.26
C MET A 162 -8.89 3.84 -2.90
N ARG A 163 -9.07 4.10 -4.19
CA ARG A 163 -8.38 5.18 -4.91
C ARG A 163 -8.72 6.54 -4.33
N VAL A 164 -10.00 6.81 -4.00
CA VAL A 164 -10.38 8.04 -3.29
C VAL A 164 -9.67 8.14 -1.94
N GLN A 165 -9.69 7.07 -1.15
CA GLN A 165 -9.04 7.03 0.16
C GLN A 165 -7.52 7.29 0.06
N ALA A 166 -6.84 6.64 -0.88
CA ALA A 166 -5.41 6.80 -1.07
C ALA A 166 -5.04 8.23 -1.48
N ASN A 167 -5.82 8.86 -2.37
CA ASN A 167 -5.59 10.26 -2.74
C ASN A 167 -5.91 11.23 -1.59
N ARG A 168 -6.89 10.92 -0.72
CA ARG A 168 -7.13 11.72 0.50
C ARG A 168 -5.95 11.67 1.46
N TYR A 169 -5.32 10.50 1.62
CA TYR A 169 -4.10 10.40 2.41
C TYR A 169 -2.96 11.21 1.79
N ARG A 170 -2.80 11.21 0.46
CA ARG A 170 -1.74 11.98 -0.22
C ARG A 170 -1.93 13.48 -0.04
N VAL A 171 -3.15 13.96 -0.25
CA VAL A 171 -3.49 15.38 -0.01
C VAL A 171 -3.33 15.74 1.46
N LYS A 172 -3.59 14.84 2.41
CA LYS A 172 -3.31 15.10 3.83
C LYS A 172 -1.81 15.27 4.10
N ALA A 173 -0.99 14.39 3.52
CA ALA A 173 0.46 14.41 3.70
C ALA A 173 1.13 15.61 3.00
N ILE A 174 0.60 16.05 1.85
CA ILE A 174 1.14 17.13 1.03
C ILE A 174 0.02 18.11 0.63
N PRO A 175 -0.52 18.90 1.59
CA PRO A 175 -1.75 19.67 1.42
C PRO A 175 -1.64 20.85 0.45
N ASP A 176 -0.43 21.30 0.14
CA ASP A 176 -0.19 22.41 -0.77
C ASP A 176 0.07 21.96 -2.21
N ASP A 177 0.18 20.65 -2.46
CA ASP A 177 0.45 20.11 -3.79
C ASP A 177 -0.82 20.08 -4.65
N TRP A 178 -0.82 20.88 -5.73
CA TRP A 178 -1.91 20.94 -6.70
C TRP A 178 -2.08 19.64 -7.47
N PHE A 179 -0.99 18.92 -7.77
CA PHE A 179 -1.04 17.64 -8.47
C PHE A 179 -1.81 16.61 -7.65
N GLU A 180 -1.56 16.52 -6.34
CA GLU A 180 -2.28 15.60 -5.46
C GLU A 180 -3.76 15.97 -5.32
N LYS A 181 -4.09 17.26 -5.27
CA LYS A 181 -5.49 17.75 -5.29
C LYS A 181 -6.20 17.40 -6.60
N VAL A 182 -5.52 17.54 -7.74
CA VAL A 182 -6.08 17.15 -9.05
C VAL A 182 -6.45 15.68 -9.04
N LEU A 183 -5.54 14.81 -8.58
CA LEU A 183 -5.76 13.37 -8.56
C LEU A 183 -6.89 12.96 -7.62
N LEU A 184 -7.02 13.63 -6.47
CA LEU A 184 -8.16 13.44 -5.58
C LEU A 184 -9.48 13.84 -6.27
N ALA A 185 -9.53 15.00 -6.93
CA ALA A 185 -10.74 15.44 -7.64
C ALA A 185 -11.12 14.47 -8.78
N GLU A 186 -10.14 13.96 -9.52
CA GLU A 186 -10.38 12.95 -10.56
C GLU A 186 -10.98 11.66 -9.96
N ALA A 187 -10.40 11.14 -8.87
CA ALA A 187 -10.91 9.95 -8.19
C ALA A 187 -12.32 10.15 -7.63
N LEU A 188 -12.61 11.35 -7.11
CA LEU A 188 -13.95 11.70 -6.58
C LEU A 188 -15.00 11.78 -7.69
N TYR A 189 -14.69 12.33 -8.86
CA TYR A 189 -15.61 12.29 -10.01
C TYR A 189 -15.90 10.86 -10.45
N ASP A 190 -14.86 10.03 -10.58
CA ASP A 190 -15.00 8.64 -11.00
C ASP A 190 -15.88 7.84 -10.03
N HIS A 191 -15.58 7.93 -8.73
CA HIS A 191 -16.32 7.19 -7.71
C HIS A 191 -17.73 7.74 -7.49
N GLY A 192 -17.89 9.07 -7.45
CA GLY A 192 -19.17 9.74 -7.27
C GLY A 192 -20.13 9.45 -8.42
N TRP A 193 -19.65 9.42 -9.66
CA TRP A 193 -20.45 9.01 -10.82
C TRP A 193 -20.90 7.55 -10.70
N MET A 194 -19.96 6.64 -10.44
CA MET A 194 -20.21 5.20 -10.35
C MET A 194 -21.23 4.83 -9.27
N THR A 195 -21.19 5.54 -8.13
CA THR A 195 -22.06 5.30 -6.98
C THR A 195 -23.29 6.21 -6.93
N ARG A 196 -23.39 7.18 -7.85
CA ARG A 196 -24.39 8.26 -7.84
C ARG A 196 -24.38 9.08 -6.54
N ASP A 197 -23.19 9.25 -5.95
CA ASP A 197 -23.01 10.06 -4.74
C ASP A 197 -22.70 11.52 -5.10
N GLN A 198 -23.73 12.36 -4.97
CA GLN A 198 -23.62 13.80 -5.25
C GLN A 198 -22.64 14.51 -4.30
N ALA A 199 -22.48 14.05 -3.06
CA ALA A 199 -21.59 14.71 -2.11
C ALA A 199 -20.12 14.57 -2.53
N LEU A 200 -19.75 13.43 -3.12
CA LEU A 200 -18.41 13.24 -3.70
C LEU A 200 -18.19 14.11 -4.94
N ILE A 201 -19.20 14.24 -5.79
CA ILE A 201 -19.15 15.13 -6.96
C ILE A 201 -19.01 16.59 -6.51
N ASP A 202 -19.73 17.02 -5.48
CA ASP A 202 -19.65 18.37 -4.93
C ASP A 202 -18.28 18.64 -4.26
N GLU A 203 -17.68 17.63 -3.61
CA GLU A 203 -16.29 17.70 -3.13
C GLU A 203 -15.30 17.87 -4.28
N ALA A 204 -15.42 17.08 -5.35
CA ALA A 204 -14.58 17.20 -6.54
C ALA A 204 -14.68 18.59 -7.18
N ASN A 205 -15.91 19.12 -7.30
CA ASN A 205 -16.17 20.47 -7.81
C ASN A 205 -15.49 21.56 -6.96
N ARG A 206 -15.59 21.46 -5.63
CA ARG A 206 -14.94 22.42 -4.71
C ARG A 206 -13.42 22.38 -4.85
N ILE A 207 -12.82 21.18 -4.94
CA ILE A 207 -11.39 21.04 -5.16
C ILE A 207 -11.01 21.66 -6.50
N ALA A 208 -11.69 21.29 -7.59
CA ALA A 208 -11.40 21.79 -8.93
C ALA A 208 -11.52 23.33 -9.02
N ALA A 209 -12.48 23.94 -8.33
CA ALA A 209 -12.64 25.39 -8.29
C ALA A 209 -11.55 26.12 -7.48
N SER A 210 -10.84 25.42 -6.58
CA SER A 210 -9.74 25.98 -5.79
C SER A 210 -8.38 25.95 -6.49
N LEU A 211 -8.28 25.21 -7.59
CA LEU A 211 -7.03 25.06 -8.35
C LEU A 211 -6.77 26.28 -9.25
N PRO A 212 -5.51 26.73 -9.38
CA PRO A 212 -5.13 27.68 -10.42
C PRO A 212 -5.48 27.15 -11.82
N VAL A 213 -5.81 28.06 -12.75
CA VAL A 213 -6.21 27.68 -14.12
C VAL A 213 -5.14 26.89 -14.85
N ASP A 214 -3.87 27.23 -14.61
CA ASP A 214 -2.72 26.56 -15.23
C ASP A 214 -2.48 25.16 -14.66
N GLU A 215 -2.94 24.91 -13.42
CA GLU A 215 -2.84 23.62 -12.73
C GLU A 215 -4.03 22.69 -13.01
N LEU A 216 -5.12 23.21 -13.57
CA LEU A 216 -6.23 22.40 -14.06
C LEU A 216 -5.75 21.55 -15.23
N ARG A 217 -5.45 20.28 -14.98
CA ARG A 217 -5.04 19.34 -16.03
C ARG A 217 -6.19 19.08 -17.00
N GLY A 218 -5.85 18.77 -18.26
CA GLY A 218 -6.83 18.45 -19.29
C GLY A 218 -7.73 17.26 -18.94
N SER A 219 -7.20 16.28 -18.19
CA SER A 219 -7.95 15.14 -17.67
C SER A 219 -9.06 15.57 -16.71
N LEU A 220 -8.74 16.35 -15.68
CA LEU A 220 -9.71 16.85 -14.71
C LEU A 220 -10.82 17.70 -15.35
N ARG A 221 -10.47 18.55 -16.32
CA ARG A 221 -11.47 19.32 -17.09
C ARG A 221 -12.45 18.40 -17.81
N ARG A 222 -11.95 17.38 -18.53
CA ARG A 222 -12.80 16.42 -19.22
C ARG A 222 -13.72 15.66 -18.26
N LYS A 223 -13.22 15.21 -17.11
CA LYS A 223 -14.04 14.50 -16.10
C LYS A 223 -15.17 15.37 -15.57
N ARG A 224 -14.87 16.62 -15.20
CA ARG A 224 -15.88 17.59 -14.74
C ARG A 224 -16.94 17.81 -15.81
N ASP A 225 -16.52 18.05 -17.05
CA ASP A 225 -17.43 18.37 -18.15
C ASP A 225 -18.30 17.14 -18.52
N ALA A 226 -17.75 15.91 -18.46
CA ALA A 226 -18.50 14.67 -18.64
C ALA A 226 -19.58 14.48 -17.56
N VAL A 227 -19.24 14.67 -16.28
CA VAL A 227 -20.23 14.59 -15.18
C VAL A 227 -21.33 15.63 -15.37
N ALA A 228 -20.99 16.86 -15.77
CA ALA A 228 -21.98 17.91 -16.06
C ALA A 228 -22.89 17.57 -17.25
N ALA A 229 -22.39 16.83 -18.24
CA ALA A 229 -23.13 16.35 -19.39
C ALA A 229 -23.98 15.09 -19.10
N GLY A 230 -23.81 14.46 -17.94
CA GLY A 230 -24.46 13.18 -17.64
C GLY A 230 -23.78 11.99 -18.33
N GLU A 231 -22.47 12.08 -18.55
CA GLU A 231 -21.62 11.04 -19.14
C GLU A 231 -20.66 10.45 -18.11
N ALA A 232 -20.23 9.21 -18.34
CA ALA A 232 -19.22 8.59 -17.49
C ALA A 232 -17.87 9.33 -17.62
N PRO A 233 -17.22 9.70 -16.50
CA PRO A 233 -15.97 10.47 -16.54
C PRO A 233 -14.71 9.63 -16.79
N TYR A 234 -14.83 8.32 -16.96
CA TYR A 234 -13.72 7.37 -17.13
C TYR A 234 -13.75 6.68 -18.49
#